data_AF-A0AAQ2EWW6-F1
#
_entry.id   AF-A0AAQ2EWW6-F1
#
_cell.length_a   1.000
_cell.length_b   1.000
_cell.length_c   1.000
_cell.angle_alpha   90.00
_cell.angle_beta   90.00
_cell.angle_gamma   90.00
#
_symmetry.space_group_name_H-M   'P 1'
#
loop_
_entity.id
_entity.type
_entity.pdbx_description
1 polymer ?
#
loop_
_entity_poly.entity_id
_entity_poly.type
_entity_poly.pdbx_seq_one_letter_code
_entity_poly.pdbx_strand_id
1 'polypeptide(L)' 'MNIERHSLAKELPEFKDRIHELKLSDGHFSKLFKDYHEVDNEVIRIEDGVEHSSDEYLESLKKKRLWLKDQLYRILKSAD' A
#
# COMPACT_ATOMS: atom_id res chain seq x y z
N MET A 1 -7.76 17.48 -0.48
CA MET A 1 -7.76 16.12 0.11
C MET A 1 -6.38 15.52 -0.10
N ASN A 2 -5.42 15.95 0.73
CA ASN A 2 -4.09 15.35 0.76
C ASN A 2 -4.24 14.07 1.57
N ILE A 3 -4.25 12.92 0.90
CA ILE A 3 -3.96 11.68 1.61
C ILE A 3 -2.48 11.77 2.00
N GLU A 4 -2.23 12.37 3.17
CA GLU A 4 -0.89 12.53 3.67
C GLU A 4 -0.35 11.17 4.12
N ARG A 5 0.32 10.52 3.17
CA ARG A 5 1.68 9.99 3.38
C ARG A 5 1.81 8.82 4.37
N HIS A 6 1.02 7.75 4.21
CA HIS A 6 1.52 6.37 4.38
C HIS A 6 1.99 5.83 3.02
N SER A 7 2.83 6.60 2.36
CA SER A 7 3.42 6.19 1.10
C SER A 7 4.55 5.22 1.42
N LEU A 8 4.61 4.07 0.76
CA LEU A 8 5.74 3.13 0.87
C LEU A 8 7.08 3.86 0.72
N ALA A 9 7.10 4.93 -0.09
CA ALA A 9 8.22 5.84 -0.30
C ALA A 9 8.68 6.66 0.94
N LYS A 10 7.85 6.73 1.98
CA LYS A 10 8.16 7.38 3.27
C LYS A 10 8.73 6.37 4.27
N GLU A 11 8.23 5.13 4.23
CA GLU A 11 8.77 4.02 5.02
C GLU A 11 10.11 3.52 4.45
N LEU A 12 10.30 3.66 3.13
CA LEU A 12 11.50 3.26 2.40
C LEU A 12 12.06 4.46 1.62
N PRO A 13 12.70 5.43 2.31
CA PRO A 13 13.25 6.62 1.67
C PRO A 13 14.37 6.26 0.67
N GLU A 14 15.11 5.18 0.92
CA GLU A 14 16.16 4.67 0.04
C GLU A 14 15.63 4.17 -1.31
N PHE A 15 14.40 3.63 -1.34
CA PHE A 15 13.76 3.14 -2.54
C PHE A 15 12.81 4.15 -3.17
N LYS A 16 12.71 5.37 -2.64
CA LYS A 16 11.73 6.38 -3.08
C LYS A 16 11.83 6.71 -4.57
N ASP A 17 13.04 6.91 -5.08
CA ASP A 17 13.27 7.16 -6.51
C ASP A 17 12.87 5.95 -7.35
N ARG A 18 13.26 4.74 -6.92
CA ARG A 18 12.91 3.47 -7.58
C ARG A 18 11.41 3.24 -7.61
N ILE A 19 10.71 3.53 -6.52
CA ILE A 19 9.24 3.47 -6.40
C ILE A 19 8.60 4.43 -7.40
N HIS A 20 9.16 5.63 -7.58
CA HIS A 20 8.64 6.60 -8.53
C HIS A 20 8.84 6.14 -9.98
N GLU A 21 10.03 5.66 -10.32
CA GLU A 21 10.35 5.07 -11.62
C GLU A 21 9.45 3.88 -11.94
N LEU A 22 9.35 2.91 -11.02
CA LEU A 22 8.52 1.72 -11.20
C LEU A 22 7.04 2.06 -11.28
N LYS A 23 6.56 3.08 -10.57
CA LYS A 23 5.17 3.53 -10.70
C LYS A 23 4.85 4.06 -12.10
N LEU A 24 5.83 4.67 -12.77
CA LEU A 24 5.68 5.21 -14.12
C LEU A 24 5.96 4.18 -15.21
N SER A 25 6.96 3.32 -14.99
CA SER A 25 7.44 2.35 -15.96
C SER A 25 6.77 0.98 -15.84
N ASP A 26 6.27 0.62 -14.66
CA ASP A 26 5.69 -0.69 -14.36
C ASP A 26 4.22 -0.56 -13.91
N GLY A 27 3.32 -0.97 -14.81
CA GLY A 27 1.87 -0.92 -14.55
C GLY A 27 1.42 -1.85 -13.43
N HIS A 28 2.16 -2.93 -13.16
CA HIS A 28 1.86 -3.87 -12.08
C HIS A 28 2.16 -3.21 -10.73
N PHE A 29 3.33 -2.60 -10.58
CA PHE A 29 3.71 -1.83 -9.40
C PHE A 29 2.71 -0.71 -9.12
N SER A 30 2.33 0.06 -10.15
CA SER A 30 1.34 1.13 -10.02
C SER A 30 -0.02 0.62 -9.50
N LYS A 31 -0.47 -0.53 -9.99
CA LYS A 31 -1.73 -1.16 -9.53
C LYS A 31 -1.63 -1.65 -8.09
N LEU A 32 -0.57 -2.35 -7.73
CA LEU A 32 -0.33 -2.83 -6.35
C LEU A 32 -0.21 -1.68 -5.36
N PHE A 33 0.47 -0.61 -5.75
CA PHE A 33 0.62 0.58 -4.91
C PHE A 33 -0.74 1.25 -4.64
N LYS A 34 -1.60 1.30 -5.67
CA LYS A 34 -2.95 1.83 -5.53
C LYS A 34 -3.81 0.95 -4.63
N ASP A 35 -3.75 -0.37 -4.79
CA ASP A 35 -4.47 -1.35 -3.95
C ASP A 35 -4.03 -1.26 -2.49
N TYR A 36 -2.73 -1.16 -2.23
CA TYR A 36 -2.17 -0.97 -0.89
C TYR A 36 -2.74 0.27 -0.22
N HIS A 37 -2.74 1.37 -0.95
CA HIS A 37 -3.25 2.65 -0.46
C HIS A 37 -4.77 2.63 -0.21
N GLU A 38 -5.52 1.90 -1.04
CA GLU A 38 -6.96 1.74 -0.86
C GLU A 38 -7.27 0.92 0.41
N VAL A 39 -6.57 -0.21 0.60
CA VAL A 39 -6.67 -1.06 1.80
C VAL A 39 -6.28 -0.29 3.07
N ASP A 40 -5.17 0.45 3.04
CA ASP A 40 -4.71 1.23 4.21
C ASP A 40 -5.74 2.31 4.58
N ASN A 41 -6.29 3.02 3.60
CA ASN A 41 -7.35 4.01 3.82
C ASN A 41 -8.67 3.39 4.29
N GLU A 42 -8.97 2.16 3.88
CA GLU A 42 -10.14 1.43 4.36
C GLU A 42 -9.98 0.97 5.80
N VAL A 43 -8.80 0.45 6.18
CA VAL A 43 -8.47 0.13 7.57
C VAL A 43 -8.62 1.37 8.44
N ILE A 44 -8.06 2.51 8.03
CA ILE A 44 -8.19 3.77 8.79
C ILE A 44 -9.66 4.18 8.94
N ARG A 45 -10.48 4.06 7.89
CA ARG A 45 -11.91 4.40 7.96
C ARG A 45 -12.68 3.49 8.91
N ILE A 46 -12.35 2.21 8.94
CA ILE A 46 -12.95 1.24 9.87
C ILE A 46 -12.48 1.54 11.32
N GLU A 47 -11.19 1.84 11.51
CA GLU A 47 -10.62 2.18 12.81
C GLU A 47 -11.14 3.53 13.36
N ASP A 48 -11.36 4.51 12.48
CA ASP A 48 -11.98 5.81 12.81
C ASP A 48 -13.49 5.69 13.08
N GLY A 49 -14.07 4.49 12.89
CA GLY A 49 -15.49 4.22 13.11
C GLY A 49 -16.40 4.84 12.05
N VAL A 50 -15.84 5.28 10.92
CA VAL A 50 -16.60 5.78 9.76
C VAL A 50 -17.34 4.63 9.08
N GLU A 51 -16.77 3.43 9.09
CA GLU A 51 -17.36 2.24 8.50
C GLU A 51 -17.49 1.12 9.54
N HIS A 52 -18.72 0.67 9.78
CA HIS A 52 -18.99 -0.47 10.66
C HIS A 52 -18.72 -1.78 9.90
N SER A 53 -17.49 -2.27 9.98
CA SER A 53 -17.08 -3.55 9.41
C SER A 53 -16.88 -4.61 10.50
N SER A 54 -17.04 -5.88 10.13
CA SER A 54 -16.74 -7.01 11.03
C SER A 54 -15.24 -7.11 11.32
N ASP A 55 -14.91 -7.65 12.50
CA ASP A 55 -13.53 -7.94 12.90
C ASP A 55 -12.80 -8.83 11.87
N GLU A 56 -13.52 -9.81 11.29
CA GLU A 56 -13.03 -10.65 10.19
C GLU A 56 -12.64 -9.87 8.92
N TYR A 57 -13.35 -8.78 8.64
CA TYR A 57 -13.05 -7.92 7.50
C TYR A 57 -11.77 -7.12 7.75
N LEU A 58 -11.63 -6.52 8.94
CA LEU A 58 -10.42 -5.83 9.36
C LEU A 58 -9.19 -6.77 9.30
N GLU A 59 -9.32 -7.99 9.82
CA GLU A 59 -8.25 -9.01 9.74
C GLU A 59 -7.90 -9.38 8.30
N SER A 60 -8.89 -9.46 7.41
CA SER A 60 -8.67 -9.69 5.99
C SER A 60 -7.91 -8.53 5.34
N LEU A 61 -8.24 -7.29 5.70
CA LEU A 61 -7.52 -6.10 5.22
C LEU A 61 -6.08 -6.05 5.72
N LYS A 62 -5.83 -6.37 6.99
CA LYS A 62 -4.45 -6.47 7.52
C LYS A 62 -3.62 -7.51 6.76
N LYS A 63 -4.20 -8.68 6.45
CA LYS A 63 -3.55 -9.70 5.62
C LYS A 63 -3.27 -9.20 4.21
N LYS A 64 -4.24 -8.51 3.59
CA LYS A 64 -4.08 -7.88 2.27
C LYS A 64 -2.96 -6.84 2.28
N ARG A 65 -2.94 -5.96 3.27
CA ARG A 65 -1.90 -4.93 3.46
C ARG A 65 -0.51 -5.56 3.54
N LEU A 66 -0.35 -6.63 4.31
CA LEU A 66 0.91 -7.35 4.43
C LEU A 66 1.32 -7.99 3.10
N TRP A 67 0.38 -8.65 2.41
CA TRP A 67 0.62 -9.28 1.12
C TRP A 67 1.03 -8.26 0.04
N LEU A 68 0.33 -7.12 -0.04
CA LEU A 68 0.64 -6.03 -0.95
C LEU A 68 2.03 -5.44 -0.66
N LYS A 69 2.38 -5.27 0.61
CA LYS A 69 3.72 -4.83 1.01
C LYS A 69 4.80 -5.81 0.55
N ASP A 70 4.57 -7.11 0.73
CA ASP A 70 5.50 -8.16 0.28
C ASP A 70 5.66 -8.14 -1.25
N GLN A 71 4.58 -7.99 -2.00
CA GLN A 71 4.63 -7.87 -3.47
C GLN A 71 5.41 -6.63 -3.92
N LEU A 72 5.14 -5.46 -3.33
CA LEU A 72 5.86 -4.23 -3.62
C LEU A 72 7.36 -4.38 -3.31
N TYR A 73 7.69 -5.02 -2.18
CA TYR A 73 9.08 -5.28 -1.80
C TYR A 73 9.79 -6.25 -2.75
N ARG A 74 9.10 -7.29 -3.22
CA ARG A 74 9.63 -8.21 -4.25
C ARG A 74 9.94 -7.49 -5.54
N ILE A 75 9.03 -6.64 -6.04
CA ILE A 75 9.26 -5.89 -7.28
C ILE A 75 10.44 -4.94 -7.10
N LEU A 76 10.52 -4.23 -5.97
CA LEU A 76 11.66 -3.35 -5.67
C LEU A 76 12.99 -4.09 -5.64
N LYS A 77 13.01 -5.29 -5.07
CA LYS A 77 14.20 -6.14 -4.99
C LYS A 77 14.54 -6.84 -6.32
N SER A 78 13.53 -7.17 -7.14
CA SER A 78 13.72 -7.80 -8.45
C SER A 78 14.10 -6.80 -9.54
N ALA A 79 13.94 -5.50 -9.29
CA ALA A 79 14.40 -4.44 -10.17
C ALA A 79 15.91 -4.15 -10.02
N ASP A 80 16.70 -5.01 -9.38
CA ASP A 80 18.17 -4.92 -9.31
C ASP A 80 18.83 -5.65 -10.49
#